data_AF-A0A968YQ12-F1
#
_entry.id   AF-A0A968YQ12-F1
#
_cell.length_a   1.000
_cell.length_b   1.000
_cell.length_c   1.000
_cell.angle_alpha   90.00
_cell.angle_beta   90.00
_cell.angle_gamma   90.00
#
_symmetry.space_group_name_H-M   'P 1'
#
loop_
_entity.id
_entity.type
_entity.pdbx_description
1 polymer ?
#
loop_
_entity_poly.entity_id
_entity_poly.type
_entity_poly.pdbx_seq_one_letter_code
_entity_poly.pdbx_strand_id
1 'polypeptide(L)'
;MNEVPSVKQQILCIATRTPQIGIDDELKAIQDIMAGRHSGFDVDIQSVTQVGQVSDAIQNRTPRPQIIHFCGEGKENGKIIIPDDENKKVDELDSETLAEYFRNAKDVKYVFLNFCFSSQAAKLISEHIQCVIGINGFIERTAAVEFSRTFYRSLEGNPLDQNGVNEAFSKGEAAALHRTQERRRYIIITQPTLQPEMQIIEPAEESKVPWKCKCSGTFKNLSNGASMWAYVDATVEGRFYVVPIRDYSSDGTWRITLVIGPEEDDHIYRVGVFIVNPEATQQLKGEYKKAIDEEGFFALDSLPTIETEIFGDRAVQR
;
A
#
# COMPACT_ATOMS: atom_id res chain seq x y z
N MET A 1 18.02 26.86 -10.13
CA MET A 1 17.48 25.49 -10.08
C MET A 1 16.04 25.62 -9.62
N ASN A 2 15.07 25.36 -10.50
CA ASN A 2 13.68 25.24 -10.08
C ASN A 2 13.53 23.83 -9.49
N GLU A 3 13.44 23.73 -8.16
CA GLU A 3 12.98 22.50 -7.52
C GLU A 3 11.59 22.20 -8.08
N VAL A 4 11.46 21.05 -8.76
CA VAL A 4 10.14 20.51 -9.09
C VAL A 4 9.48 20.21 -7.75
N PRO A 5 8.30 20.78 -7.44
CA PRO A 5 7.64 20.51 -6.16
C PRO A 5 7.41 19.00 -6.03
N SER A 6 7.87 18.39 -4.94
CA SER A 6 7.54 16.98 -4.67
C SER A 6 6.03 16.88 -4.51
N VAL A 7 5.40 15.97 -5.26
CA VAL A 7 3.96 15.72 -5.13
C VAL A 7 3.68 15.27 -3.70
N LYS A 8 2.97 16.11 -2.94
CA LYS A 8 2.60 15.80 -1.57
C LYS A 8 1.50 14.74 -1.53
N GLN A 9 1.64 13.83 -0.57
CA GLN A 9 0.61 12.86 -0.21
C GLN A 9 -0.56 13.56 0.47
N GLN A 10 -1.75 12.99 0.35
CA GLN A 10 -2.99 13.60 0.78
C GLN A 10 -3.57 12.83 1.96
N ILE A 11 -3.81 13.54 3.05
CA ILE A 11 -4.52 13.04 4.23
C ILE A 11 -5.91 13.69 4.24
N LEU A 12 -6.94 12.86 4.28
CA LEU A 12 -8.29 13.32 4.53
C LEU A 12 -8.70 13.03 5.97
N CYS A 13 -8.98 14.07 6.74
CA CYS A 13 -9.69 13.95 8.00
C CYS A 13 -11.20 14.08 7.80
N ILE A 14 -11.95 13.00 8.02
CA ILE A 14 -13.41 13.00 8.10
C ILE A 14 -13.79 13.14 9.57
N ALA A 15 -14.66 14.10 9.87
CA ALA A 15 -14.98 14.51 11.23
C ALA A 15 -16.49 14.54 11.46
N THR A 16 -16.99 13.76 12.42
CA THR A 16 -18.39 13.89 12.89
C THR A 16 -18.42 14.66 14.20
N ARG A 17 -19.05 15.85 14.18
CA ARG A 17 -19.02 16.79 15.31
C ARG A 17 -20.28 16.64 16.14
N THR A 18 -20.22 15.89 17.23
CA THR A 18 -21.25 15.97 18.27
C THR A 18 -20.89 17.08 19.28
N PRO A 19 -21.86 17.72 19.94
CA PRO A 19 -21.58 18.80 20.90
C PRO A 19 -20.63 18.42 22.05
N GLN A 20 -20.47 17.13 22.33
CA GLN A 20 -19.81 16.62 23.54
C GLN A 20 -18.41 16.03 23.27
N ILE A 21 -18.05 15.75 22.01
CA ILE A 21 -16.88 14.91 21.72
C ILE A 21 -15.53 15.65 21.61
N GLY A 22 -15.51 16.96 21.35
CA GLY A 22 -14.27 17.74 21.36
C GLY A 22 -13.16 17.20 20.43
N ILE A 23 -13.49 16.95 19.16
CA ILE A 23 -12.52 16.46 18.16
C ILE A 23 -11.59 17.55 17.60
N ASP A 24 -11.86 18.82 17.88
CA ASP A 24 -11.09 19.96 17.36
C ASP A 24 -9.61 19.90 17.74
N ASP A 25 -9.31 19.50 18.97
CA ASP A 25 -7.92 19.36 19.44
C ASP A 25 -7.14 18.29 18.65
N GLU A 26 -7.84 17.28 18.14
CA GLU A 26 -7.23 16.27 17.26
C GLU A 26 -6.87 16.86 15.92
N LEU A 27 -7.89 17.44 15.28
CA LEU A 27 -7.81 17.92 13.91
C LEU A 27 -6.78 19.04 13.81
N LYS A 28 -6.79 19.94 14.80
CA LYS A 28 -5.79 20.98 14.93
C LYS A 28 -4.39 20.40 15.10
N ALA A 29 -4.20 19.38 15.95
CA ALA A 29 -2.89 18.76 16.12
C ALA A 29 -2.37 18.15 14.81
N ILE A 30 -3.23 17.46 14.04
CA ILE A 30 -2.86 16.86 12.75
C ILE A 30 -2.47 17.95 11.75
N GLN A 31 -3.28 19.01 11.64
CA GLN A 31 -2.99 20.15 10.75
C GLN A 31 -1.69 20.85 11.13
N ASP A 32 -1.49 21.17 12.40
CA ASP A 32 -0.31 21.90 12.87
C ASP A 32 0.98 21.09 12.63
N ILE A 33 0.94 19.77 12.82
CA ILE A 33 2.06 18.87 12.52
C ILE A 33 2.34 18.87 11.01
N MET A 34 1.32 18.64 10.19
CA MET A 34 1.50 18.46 8.75
C MET A 34 1.66 19.76 7.97
N ALA A 35 1.41 20.92 8.60
CA ALA A 35 1.73 22.24 8.05
C ALA A 35 3.24 22.55 8.06
N GLY A 36 4.07 21.71 8.71
CA GLY A 36 5.52 21.83 8.69
C GLY A 36 6.06 21.91 7.26
N ARG A 37 7.04 22.79 7.02
CA ARG A 37 7.62 23.03 5.67
C ARG A 37 8.18 21.77 5.02
N HIS A 38 8.59 20.79 5.83
CA HIS A 38 9.17 19.52 5.39
C HIS A 38 8.18 18.36 5.39
N SER A 39 6.92 18.61 5.75
CA SER A 39 5.87 17.60 5.65
C SER A 39 5.66 17.22 4.19
N GLY A 40 5.79 15.92 3.91
CA GLY A 40 5.42 15.31 2.63
C GLY A 40 3.91 15.23 2.39
N PHE A 41 3.10 15.82 3.27
CA PHE A 41 1.65 15.69 3.29
C PHE A 41 0.93 17.04 3.17
N ASP A 42 -0.26 17.00 2.58
CA ASP A 42 -1.31 18.01 2.75
C ASP A 42 -2.49 17.37 3.48
N VAL A 43 -3.14 18.16 4.33
CA VAL A 43 -4.29 17.74 5.13
C VAL A 43 -5.53 18.49 4.68
N ASP A 44 -6.56 17.74 4.33
CA ASP A 44 -7.89 18.24 4.06
C ASP A 44 -8.85 17.77 5.16
N ILE A 45 -9.72 18.66 5.63
CA ILE A 45 -10.67 18.36 6.71
C ILE A 45 -12.09 18.53 6.19
N GLN A 46 -12.87 17.47 6.28
CA GLN A 46 -14.28 17.48 5.97
C GLN A 46 -15.10 17.14 7.20
N SER A 47 -15.87 18.10 7.68
CA SER A 47 -16.93 17.84 8.65
C SER A 47 -18.15 17.26 7.91
N VAL A 48 -18.74 16.20 8.46
CA VAL A 48 -19.89 15.51 7.88
C VAL A 48 -21.05 15.48 8.86
N THR A 49 -22.25 15.74 8.36
CA THR A 49 -23.53 15.77 9.09
C THR A 49 -24.55 14.79 8.50
N GLN A 50 -24.19 14.07 7.43
CA GLN A 50 -25.07 13.08 6.81
C GLN A 50 -24.26 11.88 6.33
N VAL A 51 -24.87 10.69 6.38
CA VAL A 51 -24.24 9.44 5.93
C VAL A 51 -23.78 9.52 4.48
N GLY A 52 -24.57 10.15 3.60
CA GLY A 52 -24.20 10.35 2.20
C GLY A 52 -22.89 11.13 2.01
N GLN A 53 -22.63 12.13 2.86
CA GLN A 53 -21.39 12.91 2.82
C GLN A 53 -20.17 12.08 3.21
N VAL A 54 -20.33 11.06 4.08
CA VAL A 54 -19.26 10.11 4.41
C VAL A 54 -18.88 9.32 3.17
N SER A 55 -19.89 8.78 2.46
CA SER A 55 -19.68 8.02 1.23
C SER A 55 -18.97 8.88 0.16
N ASP A 56 -19.46 10.10 -0.07
CA ASP A 56 -18.86 11.02 -1.04
C ASP A 56 -17.42 11.42 -0.68
N ALA A 57 -17.14 11.67 0.60
CA ALA A 57 -15.81 12.00 1.08
C ALA A 57 -14.79 10.88 0.81
N ILE A 58 -15.22 9.62 0.94
CA ILE A 58 -14.39 8.43 0.72
C ILE A 58 -14.25 8.14 -0.78
N GLN A 59 -15.35 8.18 -1.54
CA GLN A 59 -15.42 7.64 -2.90
C GLN A 59 -15.24 8.67 -4.02
N ASN A 60 -15.55 9.94 -3.77
CA ASN A 60 -15.71 10.97 -4.80
C ASN A 60 -14.84 12.21 -4.55
N ARG A 61 -13.66 12.06 -3.94
CA ARG A 61 -12.75 13.18 -3.66
C ARG A 61 -11.69 13.39 -4.73
N THR A 62 -11.37 14.66 -5.00
CA THR A 62 -10.17 15.10 -5.71
C THR A 62 -9.50 16.25 -4.92
N PRO A 63 -8.19 16.17 -4.60
CA PRO A 63 -7.28 15.06 -4.88
C PRO A 63 -7.62 13.79 -4.06
N ARG A 64 -7.13 12.64 -4.52
CA ARG A 64 -7.38 11.34 -3.90
C ARG A 64 -6.49 11.15 -2.65
N PRO A 65 -7.07 10.88 -1.46
CA PRO A 65 -6.29 10.69 -0.24
C PRO A 65 -5.59 9.33 -0.20
N GLN A 66 -4.36 9.29 0.29
CA GLN A 66 -3.66 8.04 0.63
C GLN A 66 -3.97 7.59 2.06
N ILE A 67 -4.30 8.55 2.94
CA ILE A 67 -4.69 8.31 4.33
C ILE A 67 -6.09 8.89 4.55
N ILE A 68 -7.00 8.08 5.11
CA ILE A 68 -8.26 8.58 5.66
C ILE A 68 -8.22 8.46 7.18
N HIS A 69 -8.33 9.59 7.86
CA HIS A 69 -8.50 9.71 9.30
C HIS A 69 -9.96 10.00 9.62
N PHE A 70 -10.70 9.01 10.12
CA PHE A 70 -12.09 9.17 10.48
C PHE A 70 -12.24 9.26 12.01
N CYS A 71 -12.62 10.43 12.52
CA CYS A 71 -12.81 10.68 13.94
C CYS A 71 -14.24 11.15 14.25
N GLY A 72 -14.75 10.72 15.41
CA GLY A 72 -16.14 10.94 15.80
C GLY A 72 -16.54 10.09 16.99
N GLU A 73 -17.84 10.09 17.30
CA GLU A 73 -18.38 9.42 18.48
C GLU A 73 -18.79 8.00 18.14
N GLY A 74 -18.14 7.03 18.77
CA GLY A 74 -18.41 5.61 18.57
C GLY A 74 -19.29 5.02 19.67
N LYS A 75 -20.14 4.05 19.32
CA LYS A 75 -21.00 3.31 20.25
C LYS A 75 -20.50 1.88 20.46
N GLU A 76 -20.86 1.27 21.60
CA GLU A 76 -20.44 -0.09 21.95
C GLU A 76 -20.82 -1.15 20.91
N ASN A 77 -21.85 -0.89 20.10
CA ASN A 77 -22.28 -1.73 19.00
C ASN A 77 -21.46 -1.54 17.70
N GLY A 78 -20.32 -0.85 17.77
CA GLY A 78 -19.39 -0.66 16.65
C GLY A 78 -19.83 0.37 15.61
N LYS A 79 -20.88 1.16 15.90
CA LYS A 79 -21.37 2.20 15.00
C LYS A 79 -20.77 3.56 15.34
N ILE A 80 -20.60 4.39 14.32
CA ILE A 80 -20.25 5.81 14.49
C ILE A 80 -21.49 6.69 14.40
N ILE A 81 -21.57 7.69 15.26
CA ILE A 81 -22.63 8.69 15.27
C ILE A 81 -22.39 9.72 14.17
N ILE A 82 -23.42 9.97 13.36
CA ILE A 82 -23.47 11.03 12.37
C ILE A 82 -24.54 12.04 12.82
N PRO A 83 -24.15 13.27 13.21
CA PRO A 83 -25.10 14.29 13.64
C PRO A 83 -25.89 14.81 12.45
N ASP A 84 -27.22 14.68 12.44
CA ASP A 84 -28.08 15.27 11.43
C ASP A 84 -28.56 16.65 11.92
N ASP A 85 -27.77 17.67 11.60
CA ASP A 85 -28.04 19.06 11.95
C ASP A 85 -29.35 19.60 11.30
N GLU A 86 -29.71 19.09 10.13
CA GLU A 86 -30.89 19.56 9.38
C GLU A 86 -32.19 19.06 10.00
N ASN A 87 -32.26 17.77 10.35
CA ASN A 87 -33.46 17.18 10.94
C ASN A 87 -33.42 17.12 12.47
N LYS A 88 -32.35 17.61 13.10
CA LYS A 88 -32.08 17.50 14.54
C LYS A 88 -32.16 16.05 15.04
N LYS A 89 -31.64 15.12 14.23
CA LYS A 89 -31.60 13.70 14.54
C LYS A 89 -30.15 13.24 14.72
N VAL A 90 -30.01 12.05 15.27
CA VAL A 90 -28.73 11.37 15.41
C VAL A 90 -28.84 10.12 14.56
N ASP A 91 -28.17 10.13 13.41
CA ASP A 91 -28.02 8.94 12.59
C ASP A 91 -26.81 8.13 13.07
N GLU A 92 -26.80 6.86 12.70
CA GLU A 92 -25.72 5.94 13.00
C GLU A 92 -25.27 5.27 11.71
N LEU A 93 -23.97 5.18 11.49
CA LEU A 93 -23.38 4.41 10.41
C LEU A 93 -22.77 3.12 10.97
N ASP A 94 -23.26 1.98 10.51
CA ASP A 94 -22.77 0.66 10.90
C ASP A 94 -21.46 0.28 10.20
N SER A 95 -20.77 -0.69 10.80
CA SER A 95 -19.44 -1.15 10.38
C SER A 95 -19.46 -1.75 8.98
N GLU A 96 -20.50 -2.52 8.65
CA GLU A 96 -20.69 -3.17 7.35
C GLU A 96 -20.87 -2.12 6.24
N THR A 97 -21.79 -1.17 6.43
CA THR A 97 -22.03 -0.08 5.48
C THR A 97 -20.79 0.81 5.32
N LEU A 98 -20.08 1.11 6.42
CA LEU A 98 -18.82 1.85 6.33
C LEU A 98 -17.76 1.09 5.51
N ALA A 99 -17.65 -0.23 5.68
CA ALA A 99 -16.71 -1.05 4.91
C ALA A 99 -17.05 -1.09 3.40
N GLU A 100 -18.33 -1.12 3.05
CA GLU A 100 -18.80 -1.00 1.66
C GLU A 100 -18.31 0.29 1.01
N TYR A 101 -18.24 1.40 1.76
CA TYR A 101 -17.72 2.66 1.22
C TYR A 101 -16.24 2.57 0.83
N PHE A 102 -15.45 1.80 1.57
CA PHE A 102 -14.02 1.61 1.30
C PHE A 102 -13.73 0.61 0.17
N ARG A 103 -14.68 -0.25 -0.22
CA ARG A 103 -14.46 -1.25 -1.30
C ARG A 103 -13.94 -0.65 -2.60
N ASN A 104 -14.36 0.58 -2.93
CA ASN A 104 -13.97 1.27 -4.17
C ASN A 104 -12.95 2.40 -3.95
N ALA A 105 -12.40 2.55 -2.75
CA ALA A 105 -11.46 3.60 -2.39
C ALA A 105 -10.02 3.25 -2.82
N LYS A 106 -9.79 3.06 -4.13
CA LYS A 106 -8.56 2.45 -4.70
C LYS A 106 -7.24 3.14 -4.35
N ASP A 107 -7.27 4.44 -4.07
CA ASP A 107 -6.08 5.23 -3.77
C ASP A 107 -5.76 5.30 -2.27
N VAL A 108 -6.70 4.89 -1.42
CA VAL A 108 -6.57 4.87 0.03
C VAL A 108 -5.77 3.63 0.44
N LYS A 109 -4.64 3.85 1.09
CA LYS A 109 -3.77 2.75 1.58
C LYS A 109 -3.88 2.56 3.08
N TYR A 110 -4.09 3.65 3.81
CA TYR A 110 -4.14 3.64 5.27
C TYR A 110 -5.43 4.29 5.75
N VAL A 111 -6.11 3.61 6.65
CA VAL A 111 -7.31 4.13 7.29
C VAL A 111 -7.09 4.15 8.79
N PHE A 112 -7.38 5.28 9.43
CA PHE A 112 -7.36 5.40 10.87
C PHE A 112 -8.76 5.78 11.38
N LEU A 113 -9.42 4.83 12.03
CA LEU A 113 -10.73 4.98 12.65
C LEU A 113 -10.59 5.38 14.12
N ASN A 114 -10.45 6.68 14.39
CA ASN A 114 -10.28 7.22 15.73
C ASN A 114 -11.65 7.52 16.40
N PHE A 115 -12.43 6.47 16.62
CA PHE A 115 -13.65 6.48 17.42
C PHE A 115 -13.75 5.18 18.23
N CYS A 116 -14.41 5.24 19.39
CA CYS A 116 -14.52 4.09 20.29
C CYS A 116 -15.19 2.89 19.58
N PHE A 117 -14.78 1.68 19.93
CA PHE A 117 -15.34 0.42 19.40
C PHE A 117 -15.26 0.26 17.86
N SER A 118 -14.34 0.96 17.19
CA SER A 118 -14.14 0.86 15.73
C SER A 118 -13.47 -0.44 15.26
N SER A 119 -13.17 -1.38 16.16
CA SER A 119 -12.46 -2.62 15.81
C SER A 119 -13.19 -3.51 14.80
N GLN A 120 -14.53 -3.57 14.83
CA GLN A 120 -15.31 -4.32 13.85
C GLN A 120 -15.22 -3.70 12.45
N ALA A 121 -15.42 -2.39 12.34
CA ALA A 121 -15.22 -1.65 11.10
C ALA A 121 -13.78 -1.81 10.58
N ALA A 122 -12.77 -1.72 11.46
CA ALA A 122 -11.38 -1.89 11.08
C ALA A 122 -11.11 -3.25 10.43
N LYS A 123 -11.68 -4.32 11.01
CA LYS A 123 -11.57 -5.68 10.47
C LYS A 123 -12.19 -5.79 9.09
N LEU A 124 -13.42 -5.30 8.90
CA LEU A 124 -14.11 -5.37 7.61
C LEU A 124 -13.42 -4.52 6.53
N ILE A 125 -12.96 -3.32 6.87
CA ILE A 125 -12.25 -2.43 5.94
C ILE A 125 -10.90 -3.02 5.52
N SER A 126 -10.21 -3.75 6.42
CA SER A 126 -8.92 -4.37 6.11
C SER A 126 -8.98 -5.46 5.04
N GLU A 127 -10.18 -5.93 4.66
CA GLU A 127 -10.36 -6.81 3.50
C GLU A 127 -10.10 -6.09 2.16
N HIS A 128 -10.13 -4.76 2.16
CA HIS A 128 -10.03 -3.92 0.96
C HIS A 128 -8.89 -2.89 1.02
N ILE A 129 -8.38 -2.59 2.21
CA ILE A 129 -7.39 -1.55 2.47
C ILE A 129 -6.14 -2.16 3.10
N GLN A 130 -4.96 -1.75 2.62
CA GLN A 130 -3.66 -2.30 3.02
C GLN A 130 -3.47 -2.31 4.54
N CYS A 131 -3.84 -1.23 5.25
CA CYS A 131 -3.70 -1.16 6.70
C CYS A 131 -4.79 -0.29 7.33
N VAL A 132 -5.41 -0.80 8.39
CA VAL A 132 -6.47 -0.11 9.13
C VAL A 132 -6.17 -0.10 10.62
N ILE A 133 -6.17 1.10 11.21
CA ILE A 133 -6.05 1.31 12.65
C ILE A 133 -7.45 1.55 13.22
N GLY A 134 -7.77 0.90 14.33
CA GLY A 134 -9.05 1.07 15.05
C GLY A 134 -8.88 0.98 16.56
N ILE A 135 -10.01 1.03 17.28
CA ILE A 135 -10.05 1.04 18.74
C ILE A 135 -10.94 -0.10 19.24
N ASN A 136 -10.37 -1.00 20.03
CA ASN A 136 -11.07 -2.09 20.68
C ASN A 136 -11.60 -1.66 22.06
N GLY A 137 -12.79 -1.07 22.05
CA GLY A 137 -13.49 -0.64 23.25
C GLY A 137 -13.55 0.88 23.42
N PHE A 138 -13.82 1.29 24.66
CA PHE A 138 -13.77 2.68 25.07
C PHE A 138 -12.33 3.16 25.23
N ILE A 139 -12.08 4.42 24.82
CA ILE A 139 -10.87 5.14 25.14
C ILE A 139 -11.23 6.57 25.57
N GLU A 140 -10.49 7.11 26.53
CA GLU A 140 -10.64 8.50 26.92
C GLU A 140 -10.18 9.45 25.80
N ARG A 141 -10.89 10.58 25.70
CA ARG A 141 -10.63 11.57 24.67
C ARG A 141 -9.18 12.07 24.68
N THR A 142 -8.63 12.34 25.86
CA THR A 142 -7.24 12.82 26.03
C THR A 142 -6.21 11.82 25.48
N ALA A 143 -6.42 10.52 25.69
CA ALA A 143 -5.55 9.48 25.14
C ALA A 143 -5.70 9.38 23.61
N ALA A 144 -6.92 9.56 23.09
CA ALA A 144 -7.14 9.58 21.64
C ALA A 144 -6.52 10.81 20.95
N VAL A 145 -6.51 12.00 21.59
CA VAL A 145 -5.74 13.17 21.10
C VAL A 145 -4.26 12.83 21.04
N GLU A 146 -3.70 12.29 22.13
CA GLU A 146 -2.25 12.05 22.23
C GLU A 146 -1.77 10.93 21.31
N PHE A 147 -2.60 9.89 21.08
CA PHE A 147 -2.35 8.91 20.05
C PHE A 147 -2.19 9.58 18.69
N SER A 148 -3.22 10.31 18.22
CA SER A 148 -3.22 10.95 16.91
C SER A 148 -2.05 11.92 16.77
N ARG A 149 -1.82 12.78 17.78
CA ARG A 149 -0.70 13.72 17.79
C ARG A 149 0.65 13.02 17.63
N THR A 150 0.89 11.96 18.39
CA THR A 150 2.19 11.26 18.38
C THR A 150 2.36 10.42 17.12
N PHE A 151 1.28 9.76 16.66
CA PHE A 151 1.24 9.01 15.42
C PHE A 151 1.63 9.91 14.24
N TYR A 152 0.93 11.03 14.05
CA TYR A 152 1.19 11.91 12.91
C TYR A 152 2.53 12.63 13.01
N ARG A 153 3.01 12.97 14.22
CA ARG A 153 4.36 13.51 14.40
C ARG A 153 5.44 12.51 14.02
N SER A 154 5.23 11.23 14.31
CA SER A 154 6.14 10.18 13.86
C SER A 154 6.05 9.99 12.35
N LEU A 155 4.85 10.05 11.78
CA LEU A 155 4.64 9.84 10.35
C LEU A 155 5.19 11.00 9.49
N GLU A 156 5.13 12.24 9.96
CA GLU A 156 5.70 13.42 9.28
C GLU A 156 7.17 13.21 8.89
N GLY A 157 7.94 12.52 9.73
CA GLY A 157 9.37 12.25 9.52
C GLY A 157 9.69 10.91 8.85
N ASN A 158 8.69 10.13 8.43
CA ASN A 158 8.88 8.78 7.89
C ASN A 158 8.26 8.60 6.50
N PRO A 159 8.77 7.69 5.67
CA PRO A 159 8.11 7.28 4.43
C PRO A 159 6.70 6.71 4.70
N LEU A 160 5.77 6.94 3.78
CA LEU A 160 4.43 6.37 3.83
C LEU A 160 4.41 4.91 3.31
N ASP A 161 5.08 4.04 4.05
CA ASP A 161 5.09 2.59 3.87
C ASP A 161 4.65 1.87 5.16
N GLN A 162 4.62 0.54 5.12
CA GLN A 162 4.17 -0.25 6.26
C GLN A 162 5.08 -0.09 7.49
N ASN A 163 6.39 0.10 7.30
CA ASN A 163 7.34 0.25 8.39
C ASN A 163 7.14 1.60 9.09
N GLY A 164 7.02 2.68 8.31
CA GLY A 164 6.74 4.02 8.83
C GLY A 164 5.42 4.07 9.61
N VAL A 165 4.37 3.42 9.09
CA VAL A 165 3.07 3.34 9.78
C VAL A 165 3.12 2.48 11.05
N ASN A 166 3.82 1.34 11.03
CA ASN A 166 4.00 0.48 12.21
C ASN A 166 4.79 1.19 13.32
N GLU A 167 5.83 1.95 12.95
CA GLU A 167 6.60 2.75 13.90
C GLU A 167 5.74 3.87 14.50
N ALA A 168 5.00 4.60 13.65
CA ALA A 168 4.08 5.65 14.09
C ALA A 168 2.99 5.10 15.01
N PHE A 169 2.42 3.94 14.68
CA PHE A 169 1.44 3.24 15.52
C PHE A 169 2.03 2.90 16.89
N SER A 170 3.22 2.30 16.92
CA SER A 170 3.89 1.89 18.17
C SER A 170 4.16 3.08 19.09
N LYS A 171 4.59 4.21 18.53
CA LYS A 171 4.80 5.47 19.28
C LYS A 171 3.49 6.07 19.75
N GLY A 172 2.46 6.10 18.90
CA GLY A 172 1.11 6.56 19.24
C GLY A 172 0.50 5.76 20.39
N GLU A 173 0.60 4.43 20.34
CA GLU A 173 0.09 3.53 21.37
C GLU A 173 0.79 3.76 22.72
N ALA A 174 2.12 3.92 22.71
CA ALA A 174 2.88 4.24 23.91
C ALA A 174 2.46 5.58 24.54
N ALA A 175 2.20 6.60 23.72
CA ALA A 175 1.74 7.91 24.18
C ALA A 175 0.31 7.86 24.75
N ALA A 176 -0.59 7.11 24.12
CA ALA A 176 -1.94 6.89 24.61
C ALA A 176 -1.95 6.17 25.97
N LEU A 177 -1.12 5.13 26.11
CA LEU A 177 -0.97 4.35 27.34
C LEU A 177 -0.47 5.21 28.52
N HIS A 178 0.38 6.20 28.27
CA HIS A 178 0.79 7.13 29.32
C HIS A 178 -0.38 7.96 29.88
N ARG A 179 -1.45 8.15 29.09
CA ARG A 179 -2.65 8.91 29.49
C ARG A 179 -3.71 8.04 30.14
N THR A 180 -3.85 6.77 29.74
CA THR A 180 -4.82 5.82 30.31
C THR A 180 -4.10 4.76 31.14
N GLN A 181 -4.46 4.59 32.42
CA GLN A 181 -3.94 3.48 33.25
C GLN A 181 -4.47 2.09 32.82
N GLU A 182 -5.17 2.00 31.69
CA GLU A 182 -5.79 0.79 31.16
C GLU A 182 -4.96 0.12 30.06
N ARG A 183 -5.39 -1.08 29.65
CA ARG A 183 -4.77 -1.89 28.58
C ARG A 183 -4.73 -1.13 27.25
N ARG A 184 -3.79 -1.54 26.38
CA ARG A 184 -3.72 -1.14 24.96
C ARG A 184 -5.07 -1.36 24.28
N ARG A 185 -5.68 -0.27 23.77
CA ARG A 185 -6.99 -0.27 23.10
C ARG A 185 -6.88 -0.19 21.58
N TYR A 186 -5.83 0.45 21.08
CA TYR A 186 -5.62 0.55 19.64
C TYR A 186 -5.26 -0.80 19.05
N ILE A 187 -5.79 -1.07 17.86
CA ILE A 187 -5.44 -2.23 17.06
C ILE A 187 -4.98 -1.73 15.69
N ILE A 188 -4.04 -2.45 15.11
CA ILE A 188 -3.61 -2.29 13.72
C ILE A 188 -3.86 -3.60 13.01
N ILE A 189 -4.60 -3.55 11.91
CA ILE A 189 -4.89 -4.70 11.06
C ILE A 189 -4.31 -4.38 9.69
N THR A 190 -3.19 -5.02 9.37
CA THR A 190 -2.65 -5.01 8.03
C THR A 190 -3.36 -6.12 7.25
N GLN A 191 -3.85 -5.79 6.06
CA GLN A 191 -4.30 -6.82 5.13
C GLN A 191 -3.15 -7.81 5.00
N PRO A 192 -3.35 -9.14 5.19
CA PRO A 192 -2.27 -10.09 4.97
C PRO A 192 -1.77 -9.83 3.55
N THR A 193 -0.50 -9.43 3.43
CA THR A 193 0.14 -9.30 2.13
C THR A 193 0.06 -10.68 1.51
N LEU A 194 -0.92 -10.89 0.63
CA LEU A 194 -1.02 -12.13 -0.11
C LEU A 194 0.29 -12.23 -0.86
N GLN A 195 1.07 -13.28 -0.57
CA GLN A 195 2.35 -13.47 -1.24
C GLN A 195 2.09 -13.48 -2.74
N PRO A 196 2.93 -12.79 -3.52
CA PRO A 196 2.75 -12.82 -4.95
C PRO A 196 2.92 -14.26 -5.44
N GLU A 197 1.97 -14.70 -6.26
CA GLU A 197 2.05 -16.00 -6.92
C GLU A 197 2.44 -15.76 -8.37
N MET A 198 3.33 -16.61 -8.88
CA MET A 198 3.81 -16.54 -10.26
C MET A 198 4.08 -17.94 -10.78
N GLN A 199 3.62 -18.21 -12.00
CA GLN A 199 3.84 -19.47 -12.67
C GLN A 199 4.26 -19.24 -14.11
N ILE A 200 5.30 -19.96 -14.55
CA ILE A 200 5.67 -20.07 -15.96
C ILE A 200 4.87 -21.23 -16.57
N ILE A 201 4.16 -20.97 -17.66
CA ILE A 201 3.44 -21.98 -18.44
C ILE A 201 4.35 -22.46 -19.58
N GLU A 202 4.87 -21.53 -20.38
CA GLU A 202 5.80 -21.79 -21.49
C GLU A 202 7.09 -20.96 -21.31
N PRO A 203 8.27 -21.52 -21.65
CA PRO A 203 8.51 -22.89 -22.08
C PRO A 203 8.37 -23.92 -20.95
N ALA A 204 8.14 -25.18 -21.30
CA ALA A 204 8.19 -26.30 -20.37
C ALA A 204 9.64 -26.59 -19.96
N GLU A 205 9.84 -27.15 -18.78
CA GLU A 205 11.16 -27.63 -18.36
C GLU A 205 11.67 -28.73 -19.32
N GLU A 206 12.96 -28.71 -19.60
CA GLU A 206 13.68 -29.56 -20.57
C GLU A 206 13.22 -29.44 -22.03
N SER A 207 12.41 -28.45 -22.37
CA SER A 207 11.96 -28.26 -23.76
C SER A 207 13.07 -27.69 -24.65
N LYS A 208 13.03 -28.07 -25.93
CA LYS A 208 13.83 -27.43 -26.99
C LYS A 208 13.16 -26.13 -27.43
N VAL A 209 13.87 -25.02 -27.35
CA VAL A 209 13.32 -23.67 -27.56
C VAL A 209 14.09 -22.90 -28.64
N PRO A 210 13.41 -22.11 -29.49
CA PRO A 210 14.06 -21.27 -30.50
C PRO A 210 14.83 -20.09 -29.88
N TRP A 211 15.69 -19.42 -30.67
CA TRP A 211 16.53 -18.29 -30.22
C TRP A 211 15.68 -17.15 -29.68
N LYS A 212 14.59 -16.85 -30.39
CA LYS A 212 13.50 -16.00 -29.91
C LYS A 212 12.41 -16.87 -29.33
N CYS A 213 12.51 -17.17 -28.05
CA CYS A 213 11.54 -17.98 -27.33
C CYS A 213 10.37 -17.12 -26.84
N LYS A 214 9.14 -17.55 -27.10
CA LYS A 214 7.96 -16.96 -26.50
C LYS A 214 7.74 -17.59 -25.13
N CYS A 215 7.70 -16.76 -24.10
CA CYS A 215 7.45 -17.19 -22.74
C CYS A 215 6.12 -16.60 -22.25
N SER A 216 5.41 -17.37 -21.45
CA SER A 216 4.12 -16.95 -20.90
C SER A 216 3.84 -17.61 -19.57
N GLY A 217 2.92 -17.02 -18.81
CA GLY A 217 2.55 -17.54 -17.52
C GLY A 217 1.40 -16.80 -16.87
N THR A 218 1.19 -17.09 -15.58
CA THR A 218 0.17 -16.46 -14.76
C THR A 218 0.79 -15.82 -13.52
N PHE A 219 0.09 -14.82 -12.98
CA PHE A 219 0.44 -14.16 -11.74
C PHE A 219 -0.80 -13.80 -10.92
N LYS A 220 -0.63 -13.72 -9.60
CA LYS A 220 -1.63 -13.18 -8.66
C LYS A 220 -0.95 -12.37 -7.57
N ASN A 221 -1.74 -11.52 -6.92
CA ASN A 221 -1.31 -10.73 -5.75
C ASN A 221 -0.07 -9.85 -6.01
N LEU A 222 0.13 -9.41 -7.25
CA LEU A 222 1.20 -8.47 -7.59
C LEU A 222 0.87 -7.11 -6.95
N SER A 223 1.72 -6.69 -6.02
CA SER A 223 1.54 -5.43 -5.29
C SER A 223 1.57 -4.22 -6.22
N ASN A 224 0.77 -3.19 -5.92
CA ASN A 224 0.74 -1.96 -6.72
C ASN A 224 2.12 -1.27 -6.74
N GLY A 225 2.64 -1.01 -7.93
CA GLY A 225 3.97 -0.43 -8.15
C GLY A 225 5.11 -1.46 -8.23
N ALA A 226 4.85 -2.74 -7.94
CA ALA A 226 5.83 -3.81 -8.18
C ALA A 226 6.06 -3.99 -9.68
N SER A 227 7.21 -4.57 -10.03
CA SER A 227 7.55 -4.88 -11.42
C SER A 227 7.95 -6.34 -11.59
N MET A 228 7.65 -6.87 -12.77
CA MET A 228 7.87 -8.27 -13.14
C MET A 228 8.96 -8.34 -14.19
N TRP A 229 9.89 -9.28 -14.01
CA TRP A 229 11.08 -9.40 -14.84
C TRP A 229 11.34 -10.85 -15.14
N ALA A 230 11.59 -11.17 -16.42
CA ALA A 230 12.11 -12.46 -16.80
C ALA A 230 13.64 -12.45 -16.70
N TYR A 231 14.24 -13.62 -16.48
CA TYR A 231 15.68 -13.80 -16.60
C TYR A 231 16.04 -15.01 -17.46
N VAL A 232 17.24 -14.95 -18.03
CA VAL A 232 17.92 -16.07 -18.69
C VAL A 232 19.29 -16.22 -18.04
N ASP A 233 19.56 -17.38 -17.46
CA ASP A 233 20.83 -17.75 -16.86
C ASP A 233 21.56 -18.77 -17.74
N ALA A 234 22.73 -18.39 -18.22
CA ALA A 234 23.69 -19.24 -18.91
C ALA A 234 24.71 -19.72 -17.88
N THR A 235 24.33 -20.71 -17.08
CA THR A 235 25.10 -21.16 -15.90
C THR A 235 26.52 -21.62 -16.28
N VAL A 236 26.71 -22.09 -17.52
CA VAL A 236 28.00 -22.53 -18.06
C VAL A 236 28.93 -21.37 -18.42
N GLU A 237 28.37 -20.20 -18.77
CA GLU A 237 29.10 -19.00 -19.17
C GLU A 237 29.21 -17.95 -18.06
N GLY A 238 28.53 -18.17 -16.93
CA GLY A 238 28.44 -17.17 -15.84
C GLY A 238 27.71 -15.91 -16.27
N ARG A 239 26.80 -16.00 -17.25
CA ARG A 239 26.08 -14.86 -17.79
C ARG A 239 24.61 -14.93 -17.42
N PHE A 240 24.05 -13.82 -16.97
CA PHE A 240 22.67 -13.72 -16.51
C PHE A 240 22.07 -12.43 -17.03
N TYR A 241 20.89 -12.54 -17.64
CA TYR A 241 20.23 -11.44 -18.34
C TYR A 241 18.84 -11.26 -17.78
N VAL A 242 18.39 -10.01 -17.66
CA VAL A 242 17.03 -9.68 -17.20
C VAL A 242 16.28 -8.84 -18.22
N VAL A 243 14.99 -9.14 -18.42
CA VAL A 243 14.12 -8.43 -19.36
C VAL A 243 12.80 -8.06 -18.67
N PRO A 244 12.36 -6.80 -18.71
CA PRO A 244 11.12 -6.40 -18.05
C PRO A 244 9.91 -6.97 -18.79
N ILE A 245 9.01 -7.63 -18.05
CA ILE A 245 7.73 -8.10 -18.56
C ILE A 245 6.76 -6.91 -18.50
N ARG A 246 6.48 -6.33 -19.66
CA ARG A 246 5.59 -5.15 -19.80
C ARG A 246 4.18 -5.52 -20.24
N ASP A 247 4.03 -6.67 -20.89
CA ASP A 247 2.76 -7.16 -21.42
C ASP A 247 2.17 -8.18 -20.44
N TYR A 248 1.44 -7.66 -19.45
CA TYR A 248 0.63 -8.46 -18.54
C TYR A 248 -0.74 -7.82 -18.35
N SER A 249 -1.78 -8.64 -18.31
CA SER A 249 -3.18 -8.20 -18.26
C SER A 249 -3.78 -8.34 -16.87
N SER A 250 -4.87 -7.60 -16.64
CA SER A 250 -5.61 -7.63 -15.38
C SER A 250 -6.22 -8.99 -15.03
N ASP A 251 -6.26 -9.92 -15.99
CA ASP A 251 -6.71 -11.30 -15.78
C ASP A 251 -5.62 -12.21 -15.16
N GLY A 252 -4.44 -11.65 -14.85
CA GLY A 252 -3.36 -12.40 -14.24
C GLY A 252 -2.52 -13.19 -15.23
N THR A 253 -2.51 -12.83 -16.52
CA THR A 253 -1.63 -13.46 -17.52
C THR A 253 -0.51 -12.52 -17.97
N TRP A 254 0.63 -13.08 -18.34
CA TRP A 254 1.77 -12.32 -18.87
C TRP A 254 2.42 -13.03 -20.05
N ARG A 255 3.04 -12.24 -20.94
CA ARG A 255 3.77 -12.73 -22.11
C ARG A 255 5.04 -11.91 -22.35
N ILE A 256 6.07 -12.57 -22.84
CA ILE A 256 7.32 -11.93 -23.25
C ILE A 256 8.02 -12.77 -24.33
N THR A 257 8.86 -12.14 -25.15
CA THR A 257 9.80 -12.86 -26.02
C THR A 257 11.20 -12.67 -25.48
N LEU A 258 11.88 -13.77 -25.17
CA LEU A 258 13.26 -13.78 -24.68
C LEU A 258 14.20 -14.23 -25.78
N VAL A 259 15.39 -13.63 -25.79
CA VAL A 259 16.54 -14.15 -26.53
C VAL A 259 17.28 -15.12 -25.61
N ILE A 260 17.38 -16.38 -26.03
CA ILE A 260 18.04 -17.44 -25.26
C ILE A 260 19.31 -17.84 -26.00
N GLY A 261 20.47 -17.43 -25.47
CA GLY A 261 21.77 -17.70 -26.07
C GLY A 261 22.03 -17.02 -27.42
N PRO A 262 23.22 -17.22 -28.01
CA PRO A 262 23.47 -16.95 -29.43
C PRO A 262 22.58 -17.76 -30.39
N GLU A 263 22.57 -17.35 -31.66
CA GLU A 263 21.68 -17.94 -32.68
C GLU A 263 22.02 -19.41 -32.99
N GLU A 264 23.31 -19.76 -32.95
CA GLU A 264 23.86 -21.10 -33.19
C GLU A 264 24.55 -21.64 -31.92
N ASP A 265 23.77 -22.21 -31.00
CA ASP A 265 24.26 -23.03 -29.88
C ASP A 265 23.25 -24.14 -29.52
N ASP A 266 23.68 -25.12 -28.72
CA ASP A 266 22.83 -26.20 -28.17
C ASP A 266 22.89 -26.30 -26.63
N HIS A 267 23.27 -25.20 -25.98
CA HIS A 267 23.49 -25.18 -24.53
C HIS A 267 22.16 -25.22 -23.74
N ILE A 268 22.28 -25.57 -22.47
CA ILE A 268 21.17 -25.50 -21.52
C ILE A 268 21.19 -24.15 -20.83
N TYR A 269 20.05 -23.47 -20.87
CA TYR A 269 19.82 -22.21 -20.19
C TYR A 269 18.74 -22.40 -19.13
N ARG A 270 18.79 -21.60 -18.06
CA ARG A 270 17.68 -21.52 -17.12
C ARG A 270 16.87 -20.26 -17.36
N VAL A 271 15.56 -20.41 -17.45
CA VAL A 271 14.64 -19.29 -17.64
C VAL A 271 13.72 -19.20 -16.44
N GLY A 272 13.59 -17.99 -15.91
CA GLY A 272 12.72 -17.74 -14.78
C GLY A 272 12.11 -16.35 -14.77
N VAL A 273 11.31 -16.08 -13.74
CA VAL A 273 10.68 -14.77 -13.52
C VAL A 273 10.94 -14.36 -12.07
N PHE A 274 11.15 -13.09 -11.81
CA PHE A 274 11.16 -12.56 -10.45
C PHE A 274 10.31 -11.31 -10.34
N ILE A 275 9.84 -11.07 -9.12
CA ILE A 275 9.06 -9.89 -8.76
C ILE A 275 9.95 -9.00 -7.91
N VAL A 276 9.93 -7.72 -8.27
CA VAL A 276 10.62 -6.65 -7.55
C VAL A 276 9.58 -5.80 -6.87
N ASN A 277 9.76 -5.59 -5.56
CA ASN A 277 8.87 -4.76 -4.77
C ASN A 277 8.83 -3.29 -5.31
N PRO A 278 7.81 -2.51 -4.93
CA PRO A 278 7.67 -1.13 -5.43
C PRO A 278 8.86 -0.23 -5.11
N GLU A 279 9.51 -0.40 -3.96
CA GLU A 279 10.64 0.40 -3.49
C GLU A 279 11.87 0.23 -4.39
N ALA A 280 12.20 -1.02 -4.71
CA ALA A 280 13.39 -1.36 -5.49
C ALA A 280 13.15 -1.35 -7.02
N THR A 281 11.89 -1.25 -7.46
CA THR A 281 11.53 -1.17 -8.88
C THR A 281 12.16 0.04 -9.59
N GLN A 282 12.24 1.20 -8.94
CA GLN A 282 12.83 2.39 -9.56
C GLN A 282 14.34 2.28 -9.70
N GLN A 283 15.01 1.71 -8.69
CA GLN A 283 16.44 1.44 -8.73
C GLN A 283 16.77 0.49 -9.90
N LEU A 284 16.09 -0.66 -9.98
CA LEU A 284 16.34 -1.62 -11.04
C LEU A 284 16.05 -1.03 -12.43
N LYS A 285 14.97 -0.26 -12.61
CA LYS A 285 14.70 0.43 -13.88
C LYS A 285 15.79 1.42 -14.26
N GLY A 286 16.35 2.13 -13.28
CA GLY A 286 17.44 3.09 -13.49
C GLY A 286 18.74 2.41 -13.90
N GLU A 287 19.09 1.30 -13.25
CA GLU A 287 20.26 0.50 -13.56
C GLU A 287 20.10 -0.23 -14.90
N TYR A 288 18.95 -0.85 -15.15
CA TYR A 288 18.58 -1.44 -16.43
C TYR A 288 18.74 -0.44 -17.58
N LYS A 289 18.25 0.79 -17.43
CA LYS A 289 18.39 1.83 -18.46
C LYS A 289 19.84 2.22 -18.74
N LYS A 290 20.74 2.11 -17.76
CA LYS A 290 22.17 2.42 -17.90
C LYS A 290 22.97 1.26 -18.50
N ALA A 291 22.51 0.03 -18.27
CA ALA A 291 23.20 -1.19 -18.63
C ALA A 291 22.79 -1.77 -19.98
N ILE A 292 21.62 -1.40 -20.51
CA ILE A 292 21.24 -1.70 -21.90
C ILE A 292 22.25 -1.03 -22.84
N ASP A 293 23.05 -1.84 -23.53
CA ASP A 293 23.80 -1.43 -24.72
C ASP A 293 22.86 -1.29 -25.94
N GLU A 294 23.38 -0.89 -27.10
CA GLU A 294 22.58 -0.73 -28.33
C GLU A 294 21.87 -2.02 -28.79
N GLU A 295 22.23 -3.19 -28.22
CA GLU A 295 21.69 -4.51 -28.57
C GLU A 295 20.75 -5.13 -27.51
N GLY A 296 20.65 -4.55 -26.30
CA GLY A 296 19.62 -4.90 -25.32
C GLY A 296 20.02 -5.91 -24.23
N PHE A 297 21.32 -6.12 -23.98
CA PHE A 297 21.81 -7.17 -23.07
C PHE A 297 22.31 -6.64 -21.70
N PHE A 298 22.26 -7.47 -20.65
CA PHE A 298 22.60 -7.13 -19.26
C PHE A 298 23.52 -8.21 -18.64
N ALA A 299 24.55 -7.84 -17.86
CA ALA A 299 25.48 -8.79 -17.22
C ALA A 299 25.17 -9.02 -15.73
N LEU A 300 25.38 -10.26 -15.25
CA LEU A 300 25.04 -10.76 -13.90
C LEU A 300 25.57 -9.87 -12.75
N ASP A 301 26.82 -9.42 -12.86
CA ASP A 301 27.53 -8.70 -11.78
C ASP A 301 26.98 -7.28 -11.53
N SER A 302 26.04 -6.82 -12.35
CA SER A 302 25.40 -5.51 -12.25
C SER A 302 24.00 -5.57 -11.63
N LEU A 303 23.52 -6.75 -11.23
CA LEU A 303 22.26 -6.83 -10.51
C LEU A 303 22.43 -6.27 -9.09
N PRO A 304 21.60 -5.30 -8.71
CA PRO A 304 21.62 -4.79 -7.34
C PRO A 304 21.18 -5.91 -6.41
N THR A 305 21.77 -5.98 -5.20
CA THR A 305 21.28 -6.81 -4.08
C THR A 305 19.92 -6.30 -3.63
N ILE A 306 18.90 -6.59 -4.43
CA ILE A 306 17.50 -6.30 -4.16
C ILE A 306 16.90 -7.58 -3.58
N GLU A 307 16.06 -7.44 -2.56
CA GLU A 307 15.18 -8.53 -2.13
C GLU A 307 14.23 -8.87 -3.29
N THR A 308 14.57 -9.93 -4.03
CA THR A 308 13.79 -10.44 -5.16
C THR A 308 13.19 -11.79 -4.79
N GLU A 309 11.90 -11.96 -5.05
CA GLU A 309 11.28 -13.29 -5.02
C GLU A 309 11.37 -13.89 -6.42
N ILE A 310 12.08 -15.02 -6.53
CA ILE A 310 12.30 -15.75 -7.79
C ILE A 310 11.24 -16.84 -7.94
N PHE A 311 10.66 -16.94 -9.13
CA PHE A 311 9.56 -17.82 -9.48
C PHE A 311 9.77 -18.50 -10.82
N GLY A 312 9.72 -19.82 -10.80
CA GLY A 312 10.02 -20.62 -11.97
C GLY A 312 11.50 -20.51 -12.33
N ASP A 313 12.17 -21.65 -12.39
CA ASP A 313 13.59 -21.72 -12.71
C ASP A 313 13.81 -22.96 -13.58
N ARG A 314 13.40 -22.83 -14.85
CA ARG A 314 13.26 -23.95 -15.78
C ARG A 314 14.49 -24.09 -16.65
N ALA A 315 15.10 -25.26 -16.65
CA ALA A 315 16.10 -25.61 -17.65
C ALA A 315 15.42 -25.78 -19.02
N VAL A 316 15.99 -25.18 -20.06
CA VAL A 316 15.56 -25.33 -21.45
C VAL A 316 16.78 -25.56 -22.34
N GLN A 317 16.61 -26.34 -23.39
CA GLN A 317 17.66 -26.64 -24.37
C GLN A 317 17.49 -25.76 -25.61
N ARG A 318 18.56 -25.12 -26.05
CA ARG A 318 18.55 -24.29 -27.26
C ARG A 318 18.58 -25.11 -28.56
#